data_AF-A0A431WII7-F1
#
_entry.id   AF-A0A431WII7-F1
#
_cell.length_a   1.000
_cell.length_b   1.000
_cell.length_c   1.000
_cell.angle_alpha   90.00
_cell.angle_beta   90.00
_cell.angle_gamma   90.00
#
_symmetry.space_group_name_H-M   'P 1'
#
loop_
_entity.id
_entity.type
_entity.pdbx_description
1 polymer ?
#
loop_
_entity_poly.entity_id
_entity_poly.type
_entity_poly.pdbx_seq_one_letter_code
_entity_poly.pdbx_strand_id
1 'polypeptide(L)'
;MRAKRKNLAALAIALFFTMLAGCGTSSGDNPDEVNAEGEMKVSIEKQSNHQYKLIIENGTTKDETLTFGSSQNYDYSIKKPDGTIAYTYSADKSFLAVIKEEVIKAGEKLEFDLDITEALQYLEEGEYTIEAWVSANELAHKKVTIDFIYD
;
A
#
# COMPACT_ATOMS: atom_id res chain seq x y z
N MET A 1 -64.56 6.13 20.14
CA MET A 1 -65.18 4.78 20.20
C MET A 1 -65.82 4.49 18.83
N ARG A 2 -65.49 3.35 18.20
CA ARG A 2 -66.05 2.67 16.99
C ARG A 2 -67.00 3.48 16.06
N ALA A 3 -66.86 3.46 14.73
CA ALA A 3 -66.96 2.24 13.93
C ALA A 3 -66.45 2.39 12.48
N LYS A 4 -66.02 1.25 11.94
CA LYS A 4 -65.61 0.95 10.56
C LYS A 4 -66.73 1.21 9.54
N ARG A 5 -66.35 1.60 8.31
CA ARG A 5 -67.11 1.31 7.09
C ARG A 5 -66.23 0.57 6.09
N LYS A 6 -66.87 -0.35 5.37
CA LYS A 6 -66.32 -1.47 4.61
C LYS A 6 -66.41 -1.21 3.10
N ASN A 7 -65.38 -1.67 2.39
CA ASN A 7 -65.33 -2.30 1.05
C ASN A 7 -65.86 -1.53 -0.19
N LEU A 8 -65.07 -1.52 -1.28
CA LEU A 8 -65.33 -2.21 -2.58
C LEU A 8 -64.43 -1.66 -3.71
N ALA A 9 -63.71 -2.54 -4.41
CA ALA A 9 -63.36 -2.48 -5.84
C ALA A 9 -62.59 -3.80 -6.16
N ALA A 10 -63.14 -4.79 -6.86
CA ALA A 10 -63.22 -4.94 -8.33
C ALA A 10 -61.83 -4.70 -8.99
N LEU A 11 -61.24 -5.60 -9.77
CA LEU A 11 -61.76 -6.34 -10.92
C LEU A 11 -60.71 -7.42 -11.33
N ALA A 12 -61.15 -8.49 -11.99
CA ALA A 12 -60.33 -9.61 -12.44
C ALA A 12 -59.93 -9.51 -13.93
N ILE A 13 -58.94 -10.32 -14.33
CA ILE A 13 -58.79 -11.09 -15.59
C ILE A 13 -57.49 -10.88 -16.42
N ALA A 14 -56.84 -12.03 -16.65
CA ALA A 14 -56.04 -12.55 -17.79
C ALA A 14 -54.58 -12.12 -18.07
N LEU A 15 -53.68 -13.08 -17.80
CA LEU A 15 -52.79 -13.79 -18.74
C LEU A 15 -52.39 -13.13 -20.09
N PHE A 16 -51.08 -12.89 -20.23
CA PHE A 16 -50.34 -12.92 -21.51
C PHE A 16 -48.89 -13.37 -21.19
N PHE A 17 -48.60 -14.68 -21.25
CA PHE A 17 -47.78 -15.35 -22.25
C PHE A 17 -46.51 -14.63 -22.76
N THR A 18 -45.40 -15.33 -22.53
CA THR A 18 -44.21 -15.55 -23.39
C THR A 18 -43.01 -14.59 -23.37
N MET A 19 -41.90 -15.20 -22.93
CA MET A 19 -40.58 -15.25 -23.57
C MET A 19 -39.94 -13.94 -24.00
N LEU A 20 -38.87 -13.57 -23.30
CA LEU A 20 -37.62 -13.23 -23.97
C LEU A 20 -36.45 -13.95 -23.27
N ALA A 21 -36.11 -15.13 -23.78
CA ALA A 21 -34.73 -15.58 -23.80
C ALA A 21 -34.01 -14.70 -24.82
N GLY A 22 -33.29 -13.69 -24.34
CA GLY A 22 -32.36 -12.90 -25.13
C GLY A 22 -30.94 -13.39 -24.92
N CYS A 23 -30.56 -14.51 -25.55
CA CYS A 23 -29.16 -14.80 -25.81
C CYS A 23 -28.81 -14.11 -27.12
N GLY A 24 -28.37 -12.85 -27.03
CA GLY A 24 -27.82 -12.11 -28.15
C GLY A 24 -26.37 -12.52 -28.33
N THR A 25 -26.12 -13.47 -29.23
CA THR A 25 -24.80 -13.66 -29.80
C THR A 25 -24.46 -12.45 -30.65
N SER A 26 -23.40 -11.74 -30.26
CA SER A 26 -22.66 -10.83 -31.13
C SER A 26 -21.20 -11.07 -30.82
N SER A 27 -20.57 -11.89 -31.65
CA SER A 27 -19.12 -11.90 -31.80
C SER A 27 -18.66 -10.47 -32.11
N GLY A 28 -18.12 -9.82 -31.09
CA GLY A 28 -17.32 -8.62 -31.20
C GLY A 28 -16.09 -8.88 -30.35
N ASP A 29 -14.97 -9.16 -31.00
CA ASP A 29 -13.66 -9.14 -30.38
C ASP A 29 -13.46 -7.75 -29.76
N ASN A 30 -13.58 -7.68 -28.44
CA ASN A 30 -13.15 -6.53 -27.67
C ASN A 30 -12.03 -7.01 -26.75
N PRO A 31 -10.75 -6.86 -27.14
CA PRO A 31 -9.67 -6.86 -26.18
C PRO A 31 -9.63 -5.48 -25.52
N ASP A 32 -10.73 -5.08 -24.88
CA ASP A 32 -10.71 -3.97 -23.93
C ASP A 32 -10.54 -4.59 -22.53
N GLU A 33 -9.44 -5.32 -22.38
CA GLU A 33 -8.82 -5.49 -21.08
C GLU A 33 -8.21 -4.12 -20.77
N VAL A 34 -9.00 -3.29 -20.10
CA VAL A 34 -8.53 -2.07 -19.44
C VAL A 34 -7.31 -2.45 -18.60
N ASN A 35 -6.14 -2.20 -19.15
CA ASN A 35 -4.85 -2.38 -18.50
C ASN A 35 -4.88 -1.46 -17.29
N ALA A 36 -5.17 -2.01 -16.11
CA ALA A 36 -5.02 -1.28 -14.86
C ALA A 36 -3.54 -0.92 -14.78
N GLU A 37 -3.19 0.32 -15.13
CA GLU A 37 -1.83 0.82 -14.96
C GLU A 37 -1.46 0.60 -13.49
N GLY A 38 -0.54 -0.34 -13.25
CA GLY A 38 -0.10 -0.61 -11.89
C GLY A 38 0.68 0.58 -11.34
N GLU A 39 0.94 0.57 -10.04
CA GLU A 39 1.64 1.65 -9.34
C GLU A 39 2.94 1.16 -8.71
N MET A 40 3.82 2.09 -8.36
CA MET A 40 4.94 1.83 -7.46
C MET A 40 4.42 1.49 -6.07
N LYS A 41 4.78 0.32 -5.54
CA LYS A 41 4.41 -0.13 -4.19
C LYS A 41 5.64 -0.12 -3.29
N VAL A 42 5.45 0.28 -2.04
CA VAL A 42 6.48 0.20 -0.99
C VAL A 42 5.99 -0.78 0.06
N SER A 43 6.85 -1.69 0.50
CA SER A 43 6.57 -2.64 1.60
C SER A 43 7.79 -2.82 2.49
N ILE A 44 7.58 -3.33 3.69
CA ILE A 44 8.64 -3.74 4.61
C ILE A 44 8.39 -5.17 5.07
N GLU A 45 9.45 -5.98 5.09
CA GLU A 45 9.38 -7.39 5.44
C GLU A 45 10.46 -7.74 6.46
N LYS A 46 10.09 -8.45 7.53
CA LYS A 46 11.05 -9.00 8.49
C LYS A 46 11.85 -10.12 7.84
N GLN A 47 13.18 -10.04 7.90
CA GLN A 47 14.10 -11.07 7.39
C GLN A 47 14.55 -11.99 8.52
N SER A 48 15.05 -11.39 9.61
CA SER A 48 15.48 -12.10 10.82
C SER A 48 15.29 -11.21 12.04
N ASN A 49 15.87 -11.57 13.19
CA ASN A 49 15.87 -10.68 14.35
C ASN A 49 16.57 -9.37 14.00
N HIS A 50 15.88 -8.26 14.24
CA HIS A 50 16.35 -6.88 14.02
C HIS A 50 16.75 -6.54 12.57
N GLN A 51 16.54 -7.46 11.62
CA GLN A 51 16.84 -7.26 10.21
C GLN A 51 15.56 -7.28 9.40
N TYR A 52 15.39 -6.25 8.59
CA TYR A 52 14.24 -6.01 7.74
C TYR A 52 14.69 -5.68 6.33
N LYS A 53 13.74 -5.77 5.40
CA LYS A 53 13.95 -5.40 4.02
C LYS A 53 12.89 -4.40 3.62
N LEU A 54 13.32 -3.22 3.18
CA LEU A 54 12.46 -2.20 2.59
C LEU A 54 12.45 -2.42 1.08
N ILE A 55 11.28 -2.63 0.50
CA ILE A 55 11.10 -3.08 -0.88
C ILE A 55 10.29 -2.03 -1.64
N ILE A 56 10.76 -1.70 -2.83
CA ILE A 56 10.04 -0.93 -3.82
C ILE A 56 9.76 -1.83 -5.00
N GLU A 57 8.51 -2.05 -5.34
CA GLU A 57 8.09 -2.85 -6.48
C GLU A 57 7.51 -1.93 -7.56
N ASN A 58 8.07 -2.00 -8.76
CA ASN A 58 7.50 -1.33 -9.92
C ASN A 58 6.37 -2.19 -10.51
N GLY A 59 5.16 -1.96 -10.01
CA GLY A 59 3.96 -2.61 -10.54
C GLY A 59 3.46 -2.03 -11.87
N THR A 60 4.08 -0.96 -12.39
CA THR A 60 3.66 -0.32 -13.64
C THR A 60 4.09 -1.13 -14.87
N THR A 61 3.61 -0.76 -16.05
CA THR A 61 3.97 -1.38 -17.34
C THR A 61 5.20 -0.75 -18.00
N LYS A 62 5.83 0.25 -17.35
CA LYS A 62 6.99 0.97 -17.87
C LYS A 62 8.11 1.03 -16.83
N ASP A 63 9.30 1.36 -17.29
CA ASP A 63 10.42 1.62 -16.39
C ASP A 63 10.14 2.93 -15.62
N GLU A 64 10.40 2.92 -14.32
CA GLU A 64 10.22 4.06 -13.43
C GLU A 64 11.59 4.50 -12.91
N THR A 65 11.78 5.82 -12.78
CA THR A 65 13.03 6.40 -12.27
C THR A 65 12.79 7.01 -10.89
N LEU A 66 13.61 6.64 -9.94
CA LEU A 66 13.63 7.21 -8.59
C LEU A 66 14.80 8.17 -8.44
N THR A 67 14.52 9.36 -7.91
CA THR A 67 15.51 10.40 -7.69
C THR A 67 15.81 10.55 -6.20
N PHE A 68 17.06 10.32 -5.83
CA PHE A 68 17.57 10.50 -4.46
C PHE A 68 18.37 11.80 -4.39
N GLY A 69 18.00 12.69 -3.46
CA GLY A 69 18.66 14.00 -3.30
C GLY A 69 19.99 13.94 -2.53
N SER A 70 20.35 12.79 -1.97
CA SER A 70 21.57 12.59 -1.20
C SER A 70 22.02 11.12 -1.26
N SER A 71 23.11 10.79 -0.57
CA SER A 71 23.53 9.38 -0.38
C SER A 71 22.61 8.59 0.55
N GLN A 72 21.63 9.23 1.19
CA GLN A 72 20.59 8.53 1.93
C GLN A 72 19.65 7.85 0.93
N ASN A 73 19.40 6.55 1.09
CA ASN A 73 18.41 5.83 0.28
C ASN A 73 17.06 5.71 1.00
N TYR A 74 17.09 5.52 2.32
CA TYR A 74 15.89 5.40 3.16
C TYR A 74 16.12 6.06 4.52
N ASP A 75 15.03 6.15 5.29
CA ASP A 75 15.07 6.52 6.69
C ASP A 75 13.99 5.73 7.45
N TYR A 76 14.11 5.69 8.77
CA TYR A 76 13.09 5.08 9.61
C TYR A 76 13.05 5.72 10.99
N SER A 77 11.90 5.57 11.65
CA SER A 77 11.72 5.91 13.05
C SER A 77 11.12 4.73 13.81
N ILE A 78 11.55 4.54 15.05
CA ILE A 78 10.98 3.57 15.98
C ILE A 78 10.06 4.32 16.94
N LYS A 79 8.81 3.88 17.03
CA LYS A 79 7.76 4.51 17.84
C LYS A 79 7.30 3.58 18.94
N LYS A 80 7.05 4.16 20.11
CA LYS A 80 6.35 3.52 21.24
C LYS A 80 4.85 3.41 20.93
N PRO A 81 4.08 2.60 21.68
CA PRO A 81 2.63 2.44 21.47
C PRO A 81 1.83 3.73 21.63
N ASP A 82 2.34 4.69 22.41
CA ASP A 82 1.75 6.03 22.58
C ASP A 82 2.05 6.99 21.41
N GLY A 83 2.80 6.54 20.40
CA GLY A 83 3.24 7.33 19.25
C GLY A 83 4.52 8.13 19.47
N THR A 84 5.11 8.10 20.67
CA THR A 84 6.38 8.77 20.97
C THR A 84 7.51 8.16 20.15
N ILE A 85 8.32 9.00 19.49
CA ILE A 85 9.49 8.55 18.74
C ILE A 85 10.62 8.25 19.73
N ALA A 86 11.07 7.00 19.75
CA ALA A 86 12.20 6.54 20.56
C ALA A 86 13.54 6.69 19.81
N TYR A 87 13.52 6.55 18.48
CA TYR A 87 14.71 6.62 17.64
C TYR A 87 14.34 7.07 16.21
N THR A 88 15.24 7.81 15.56
CA THR A 88 15.18 8.12 14.13
C THR A 88 16.58 7.94 13.54
N TYR A 89 16.69 7.14 12.47
CA TYR A 89 17.98 6.76 11.86
C TYR A 89 18.80 7.96 11.38
N SER A 90 18.15 8.95 10.78
CA SER A 90 18.83 10.15 10.30
C SER A 90 19.23 11.16 11.39
N ALA A 91 18.78 11.00 12.64
CA ALA A 91 18.89 12.06 13.65
C ALA A 91 20.34 12.46 13.99
N ASP A 92 21.27 11.50 13.95
CA ASP A 92 22.69 11.69 14.29
C ASP A 92 23.64 11.37 13.12
N LYS A 93 23.09 11.22 11.91
CA LYS A 93 23.86 10.86 10.70
C LYS A 93 24.00 12.04 9.75
N SER A 94 25.08 12.01 8.98
CA SER A 94 25.32 12.94 7.88
C SER A 94 25.41 12.18 6.57
N PHE A 95 24.70 12.65 5.55
CA PHE A 95 24.66 12.06 4.22
C PHE A 95 25.30 13.02 3.21
N LEU A 96 25.98 12.46 2.21
CA LEU A 96 26.62 13.26 1.16
C LEU A 96 25.54 13.86 0.26
N ALA A 97 25.68 15.14 -0.08
CA ALA A 97 24.82 15.82 -1.05
C ALA A 97 25.18 15.40 -2.48
N VAL A 98 24.77 14.19 -2.86
CA VAL A 98 24.93 13.62 -4.20
C VAL A 98 23.56 13.22 -4.74
N ILE A 99 23.18 13.80 -5.87
CA ILE A 99 21.95 13.42 -6.57
C ILE A 99 22.21 12.11 -7.31
N LYS A 100 21.33 11.14 -7.13
CA LYS A 100 21.40 9.83 -7.76
C LYS A 100 20.05 9.45 -8.35
N GLU A 101 20.07 8.85 -9.53
CA GLU A 101 18.90 8.26 -10.18
C GLU A 101 19.03 6.74 -10.17
N GLU A 102 17.94 6.04 -9.85
CA GLU A 102 17.83 4.58 -9.93
C GLU A 102 16.66 4.23 -10.84
N VAL A 103 16.91 3.45 -11.88
CA VAL A 103 15.87 2.96 -12.80
C VAL A 103 15.42 1.58 -12.34
N ILE A 104 14.12 1.43 -12.09
CA ILE A 104 13.47 0.16 -11.76
C ILE A 104 12.64 -0.26 -12.96
N LYS A 105 12.98 -1.38 -13.60
CA LYS A 105 12.23 -1.84 -14.76
C LYS A 105 10.82 -2.28 -14.39
N ALA A 106 9.92 -2.30 -15.37
CA ALA A 106 8.57 -2.82 -15.20
C ALA A 106 8.59 -4.24 -14.58
N GLY A 107 7.89 -4.43 -13.46
CA GLY A 107 7.83 -5.69 -12.71
C GLY A 107 9.04 -6.01 -11.83
N GLU A 108 10.11 -5.19 -11.85
CA GLU A 108 11.29 -5.39 -11.00
C GLU A 108 11.15 -4.72 -9.63
N LYS A 109 12.08 -5.06 -8.74
CA LYS A 109 12.16 -4.58 -7.36
C LYS A 109 13.49 -3.92 -7.07
N LEU A 110 13.45 -2.88 -6.25
CA LEU A 110 14.61 -2.32 -5.57
C LEU A 110 14.48 -2.60 -4.07
N GLU A 111 15.53 -3.16 -3.48
CA GLU A 111 15.52 -3.63 -2.09
C GLU A 111 16.63 -2.96 -1.29
N PHE A 112 16.33 -2.57 -0.06
CA PHE A 112 17.29 -2.05 0.90
C PHE A 112 17.25 -2.87 2.18
N ASP A 113 18.43 -3.28 2.63
CA ASP A 113 18.58 -3.90 3.94
C ASP A 113 18.45 -2.82 5.03
N LEU A 114 17.53 -3.05 5.97
CA LEU A 114 17.23 -2.18 7.09
C LEU A 114 17.55 -2.93 8.38
N ASP A 115 18.66 -2.53 9.00
CA ASP A 115 19.15 -3.06 10.28
C ASP A 115 18.84 -2.09 11.41
N ILE A 116 18.08 -2.53 12.41
CA ILE A 116 17.74 -1.68 13.58
C ILE A 116 18.67 -1.90 14.78
N THR A 117 19.73 -2.69 14.66
CA THR A 117 20.59 -3.07 15.79
C THR A 117 21.18 -1.86 16.51
N GLU A 118 21.54 -0.80 15.78
CA GLU A 118 22.06 0.43 16.38
C GLU A 118 21.01 1.19 17.23
N ALA A 119 19.72 0.99 16.95
CA ALA A 119 18.65 1.63 17.70
C ALA A 119 18.42 0.95 19.06
N LEU A 120 18.75 -0.34 19.19
CA LEU A 120 18.41 -1.16 20.35
C LEU A 120 19.00 -0.60 21.65
N GLN A 121 20.17 0.03 21.61
CA GLN A 121 20.79 0.66 22.80
C GLN A 121 19.99 1.83 23.38
N TYR A 122 19.01 2.35 22.63
CA TYR A 122 18.11 3.44 23.04
C TYR A 122 16.72 2.94 23.44
N LEU A 123 16.47 1.63 23.35
CA LEU A 123 15.17 1.02 23.62
C LEU A 123 15.19 0.29 24.96
N GLU A 124 14.08 0.36 25.68
CA GLU A 124 13.78 -0.53 26.80
C GLU A 124 12.97 -1.73 26.27
N GLU A 125 12.96 -2.86 26.99
CA GLU A 125 12.10 -4.01 26.66
C GLU A 125 10.64 -3.56 26.47
N GLY A 126 9.99 -4.01 25.39
CA GLY A 126 8.62 -3.62 25.09
C GLY A 126 8.21 -3.75 23.63
N GLU A 127 7.00 -3.25 23.35
CA GLU A 127 6.40 -3.22 22.01
C GLU A 127 6.74 -1.92 21.28
N TYR A 128 7.06 -2.04 19.99
CA TYR A 128 7.44 -0.92 19.15
C TYR A 128 6.92 -1.10 17.72
N THR A 129 6.80 0.02 17.01
CA THR A 129 6.52 0.06 15.57
C THR A 129 7.68 0.73 14.83
N ILE A 130 8.19 0.08 13.80
CA ILE A 130 9.10 0.71 12.83
C ILE A 130 8.23 1.39 11.79
N GLU A 131 8.39 2.70 11.60
CA GLU A 131 7.88 3.44 10.45
C GLU A 131 9.06 3.77 9.52
N ALA A 132 9.08 3.16 8.33
CA ALA A 132 10.15 3.31 7.35
C ALA A 132 9.65 3.97 6.07
N TRP A 133 10.55 4.69 5.37
CA TRP A 133 10.27 5.29 4.08
C TRP A 133 11.52 5.40 3.21
N VAL A 134 11.29 5.41 1.91
CA VAL A 134 12.33 5.65 0.91
C VAL A 134 12.51 7.16 0.77
N SER A 135 13.75 7.63 0.67
CA SER A 135 14.06 9.05 0.51
C SER A 135 13.95 9.56 -0.93
N ALA A 136 13.54 8.70 -1.87
CA ALA A 136 13.28 9.06 -3.25
C ALA A 136 12.14 10.07 -3.34
N ASN A 137 12.33 11.11 -4.15
CA ASN A 137 11.39 12.23 -4.26
C ASN A 137 9.98 11.79 -4.68
N GLU A 138 9.90 10.82 -5.59
CA GLU A 138 8.67 10.26 -6.15
C GLU A 138 7.87 9.48 -5.12
N LEU A 139 8.51 9.05 -4.03
CA LEU A 139 7.93 8.23 -2.96
C LEU A 139 7.90 8.96 -1.61
N ALA A 140 8.15 10.28 -1.57
CA ALA A 140 8.32 11.06 -0.33
C ALA A 140 7.14 10.97 0.67
N HIS A 141 5.95 10.57 0.21
CA HIS A 141 4.76 10.40 1.05
C HIS A 141 4.42 8.94 1.39
N LYS A 142 5.15 7.97 0.83
CA LYS A 142 4.90 6.54 1.05
C LYS A 142 5.71 6.05 2.25
N LYS A 143 5.02 5.87 3.38
CA LYS A 143 5.55 5.25 4.60
C LYS A 143 4.95 3.87 4.78
N VAL A 144 5.74 2.96 5.35
CA VAL A 144 5.32 1.60 5.69
C VAL A 144 5.66 1.29 7.13
N THR A 145 4.87 0.44 7.76
CA THR A 145 5.03 0.11 9.17
C THR A 145 5.12 -1.39 9.42
N ILE A 146 5.91 -1.78 10.41
CA ILE A 146 5.93 -3.15 10.93
C ILE A 146 6.16 -3.12 12.44
N ASP A 147 5.40 -3.94 13.16
CA ASP A 147 5.52 -4.06 14.61
C ASP A 147 6.60 -5.07 15.00
N PHE A 148 7.26 -4.82 16.13
CA PHE A 148 8.19 -5.76 16.74
C PHE A 148 8.16 -5.65 18.27
N ILE A 149 8.65 -6.70 18.92
CA ILE A 149 8.85 -6.76 20.36
C ILE A 149 10.35 -6.81 20.59
N TYR A 150 10.85 -5.98 21.51
CA TYR A 150 12.22 -6.01 22.00
C TYR A 150 12.24 -6.65 23.39
N ASP A 151 13.08 -7.67 23.55
CA ASP A 151 13.25 -8.49 24.75
C ASP A 151 14.69 -8.51 25.28
#